data_AF-A0A536BWK3-F1
#
_entry.id   AF-A0A536BWK3-F1
#
_cell.length_a   1.000
_cell.length_b   1.000
_cell.length_c   1.000
_cell.angle_alpha   90.00
_cell.angle_beta   90.00
_cell.angle_gamma   90.00
#
_symmetry.space_group_name_H-M   'P 1'
#
loop_
_entity.id
_entity.type
_entity.pdbx_description
1 polymer ?
#
loop_
_entity_poly.entity_id
_entity_poly.type
_entity_poly.pdbx_seq_one_letter_code
_entity_poly.pdbx_strand_id
1 'polypeptide(L)'
;MPVTVGPSTLTINHDRQFLISQPNATMVAQDDVGFYASDTRFVSGYGVTVNGRLPRLLDAITVEHFSARYEFMTPELHLGPSSDASADGILPEGSVGFRLERTILEGVHEDYDLTNYATHPVRLLLEIQIESDFADVFDVRNHRLIRRGDLQTTWRPRIGELRSTYRNRSFRRALLVKVEKAGSKPEYANGRLVFLCELAPRAEWHVCLKWLPVIGTRPARTLHCHALTGEARVLHPLAP
;
A
#
# COMPACT_ATOMS: atom_id res chain seq x y z
N MET A 1 -11.69 -37.54 -2.04
CA MET A 1 -11.52 -36.38 -1.13
C MET A 1 -11.79 -35.14 -1.95
N PRO A 2 -12.71 -34.25 -1.56
CA PRO A 2 -12.86 -32.97 -2.25
C PRO A 2 -11.59 -32.14 -2.01
N VAL A 3 -11.01 -31.61 -3.09
CA VAL A 3 -9.91 -30.65 -2.99
C VAL A 3 -10.53 -29.34 -2.55
N THR A 4 -10.38 -29.01 -1.27
CA THR A 4 -10.71 -27.67 -0.76
C THR A 4 -9.64 -26.71 -1.28
N VAL A 5 -9.94 -26.00 -2.36
CA VAL A 5 -9.11 -24.90 -2.82
C VAL A 5 -9.31 -23.76 -1.82
N GLY A 6 -8.24 -23.36 -1.14
CA GLY A 6 -8.28 -22.18 -0.28
C GLY A 6 -8.63 -20.92 -1.08
N PRO A 7 -8.97 -19.81 -0.41
CA PRO A 7 -9.21 -18.55 -1.10
C PRO A 7 -8.02 -18.19 -2.00
N SER A 8 -8.30 -17.63 -3.19
CA SER A 8 -7.25 -17.16 -4.09
C SER A 8 -6.46 -16.07 -3.39
N THR A 9 -5.15 -16.24 -3.25
CA THR A 9 -4.26 -15.25 -2.65
C THR A 9 -3.07 -14.98 -3.57
N LEU A 10 -2.51 -13.79 -3.47
CA LEU A 10 -1.23 -13.44 -4.07
C LEU A 10 -0.17 -13.42 -2.97
N THR A 11 0.88 -14.23 -3.15
CA THR A 11 2.02 -14.30 -2.24
C THR A 11 3.29 -13.84 -2.92
N ILE A 12 4.03 -12.94 -2.27
CA ILE A 12 5.42 -12.62 -2.59
C ILE A 12 6.31 -12.94 -1.39
N ASN A 13 7.55 -13.35 -1.61
CA ASN A 13 8.48 -13.69 -0.55
C ASN A 13 9.93 -13.38 -0.90
N HIS A 14 10.75 -13.26 0.14
CA HIS A 14 12.20 -13.23 0.06
C HIS A 14 12.75 -13.79 1.37
N ASP A 15 13.62 -14.80 1.32
CA ASP A 15 14.19 -15.49 2.49
C ASP A 15 13.16 -15.90 3.57
N ARG A 16 13.09 -15.13 4.67
CA ARG A 16 12.23 -15.39 5.85
C ARG A 16 11.07 -14.40 5.95
N GLN A 17 10.89 -13.58 4.92
CA GLN A 17 9.85 -12.58 4.79
C GLN A 17 8.87 -13.03 3.72
N PHE A 18 7.59 -12.91 4.03
CA PHE A 18 6.55 -13.18 3.04
C PHE A 18 5.38 -12.26 3.27
N LEU A 19 4.69 -11.94 2.19
CA LEU A 19 3.48 -11.14 2.19
C LEU A 19 2.41 -11.90 1.44
N ILE A 20 1.26 -12.08 2.11
CA ILE A 20 0.08 -12.72 1.55
C ILE A 20 -1.01 -11.65 1.48
N SER A 21 -1.63 -11.50 0.32
CA SER A 21 -2.73 -10.55 0.10
C SER A 21 -3.84 -11.20 -0.69
N GLN A 22 -5.02 -10.58 -0.64
CA GLN A 22 -6.09 -10.86 -1.60
C GLN A 22 -5.59 -10.48 -3.03
N PRO A 23 -6.18 -11.03 -4.10
CA PRO A 23 -5.74 -10.76 -5.48
C PRO A 23 -5.78 -9.26 -5.85
N ASN A 24 -6.61 -8.47 -5.17
CA ASN A 24 -6.71 -7.01 -5.31
C ASN A 24 -5.79 -6.22 -4.36
N ALA A 25 -4.72 -6.85 -3.87
CA ALA A 25 -3.75 -6.32 -2.90
C ALA A 25 -4.26 -6.06 -1.47
N THR A 26 -5.58 -6.12 -1.23
CA THR A 26 -6.16 -5.86 0.11
C THR A 26 -5.79 -6.94 1.13
N MET A 27 -5.85 -6.58 2.41
CA MET A 27 -5.67 -7.50 3.53
C MET A 27 -6.74 -7.23 4.57
N VAL A 28 -7.40 -8.29 5.02
CA VAL A 28 -8.42 -8.30 6.07
C VAL A 28 -7.86 -9.10 7.25
N ALA A 29 -7.74 -8.46 8.42
CA ALA A 29 -6.96 -8.98 9.55
C ALA A 29 -7.42 -10.34 10.09
N GLN A 30 -8.66 -10.74 9.81
CA GLN A 30 -9.25 -12.01 10.21
C GLN A 30 -8.74 -13.21 9.40
N ASP A 31 -8.17 -12.97 8.21
CA ASP A 31 -7.63 -14.02 7.35
C ASP A 31 -6.13 -14.27 7.62
N ASP A 32 -5.56 -15.29 6.97
CA ASP A 32 -4.11 -15.59 7.00
C ASP A 32 -3.25 -14.57 6.23
N VAL A 33 -3.88 -13.56 5.62
CA VAL A 33 -3.20 -12.47 4.92
C VAL A 33 -2.33 -11.62 5.87
N GLY A 34 -1.35 -10.95 5.30
CA GLY A 34 -0.48 -10.04 6.03
C GLY A 34 0.95 -10.03 5.54
N PHE A 35 1.74 -9.11 6.08
CA PHE A 35 3.20 -9.10 5.97
C PHE A 35 3.81 -9.77 7.20
N TYR A 36 4.61 -10.80 6.97
CA TYR A 36 5.25 -11.59 8.01
C TYR A 36 6.77 -11.50 7.91
N ALA A 37 7.42 -11.39 9.06
CA ALA A 37 8.86 -11.46 9.18
C ALA A 37 9.24 -12.08 10.53
N SER A 38 10.21 -13.00 10.55
CA SER A 38 10.64 -13.67 11.79
C SER A 38 9.46 -14.22 12.61
N ASP A 39 8.57 -14.95 11.93
CA ASP A 39 7.41 -15.65 12.50
C ASP A 39 6.34 -14.72 13.14
N THR A 40 6.42 -13.41 12.91
CA THR A 40 5.48 -12.40 13.40
C THR A 40 4.77 -11.69 12.23
N ARG A 41 3.45 -11.51 12.31
CA ARG A 41 2.65 -10.68 11.39
C ARG A 41 2.77 -9.20 11.75
N PHE A 42 3.46 -8.41 10.94
CA PHE A 42 3.65 -6.97 11.16
C PHE A 42 2.52 -6.12 10.58
N VAL A 43 1.95 -6.54 9.45
CA VAL A 43 0.77 -5.91 8.84
C VAL A 43 -0.32 -6.96 8.74
N SER A 44 -1.46 -6.70 9.36
CA SER A 44 -2.63 -7.57 9.37
C SER A 44 -3.74 -7.06 8.46
N GLY A 45 -3.83 -5.74 8.27
CA GLY A 45 -4.84 -5.10 7.44
C GLY A 45 -4.22 -4.08 6.50
N TYR A 46 -4.73 -4.03 5.27
CA TYR A 46 -4.26 -3.13 4.23
C TYR A 46 -5.39 -2.81 3.26
N GLY A 47 -5.55 -1.54 2.91
CA GLY A 47 -6.51 -1.11 1.90
C GLY A 47 -6.17 0.26 1.35
N VAL A 48 -6.60 0.49 0.11
CA VAL A 48 -6.43 1.76 -0.60
C VAL A 48 -7.79 2.24 -1.10
N THR A 49 -8.09 3.52 -0.90
CA THR A 49 -9.24 4.19 -1.51
C THR A 49 -8.80 5.45 -2.25
N VAL A 50 -9.59 5.82 -3.26
CA VAL A 50 -9.49 7.11 -3.95
C VAL A 50 -10.82 7.83 -3.79
N ASN A 51 -10.82 9.02 -3.19
CA ASN A 51 -12.01 9.74 -2.73
C ASN A 51 -12.96 8.82 -1.91
N GLY A 52 -12.41 8.00 -1.01
CA GLY A 52 -13.19 7.07 -0.18
C GLY A 52 -13.81 5.88 -0.94
N ARG A 53 -13.54 5.71 -2.23
CA ARG A 53 -14.05 4.61 -3.06
C ARG A 53 -12.94 3.61 -3.36
N LEU A 54 -13.27 2.32 -3.41
CA LEU A 54 -12.32 1.27 -3.76
C LEU A 54 -12.03 1.32 -5.28
N PRO A 55 -10.75 1.39 -5.70
CA PRO A 55 -10.39 1.23 -7.10
C PRO A 55 -10.79 -0.16 -7.62
N ARG A 56 -11.21 -0.24 -8.89
CA ARG A 56 -11.54 -1.50 -9.56
C ARG A 56 -10.27 -2.13 -10.12
N LEU A 57 -9.96 -3.35 -9.68
CA LEU A 57 -8.84 -4.12 -10.22
C LEU A 57 -9.09 -4.46 -11.69
N LEU A 58 -8.11 -4.18 -12.54
CA LEU A 58 -8.06 -4.65 -13.93
C LEU A 58 -7.22 -5.90 -14.05
N ASP A 59 -6.03 -5.88 -13.46
CA ASP A 59 -5.08 -6.98 -13.54
C ASP A 59 -4.17 -7.02 -12.31
N ALA A 60 -3.70 -8.23 -11.97
CA ALA A 60 -2.75 -8.47 -10.90
C ALA A 60 -1.80 -9.60 -11.31
N ILE A 61 -0.50 -9.35 -11.21
CA ILE A 61 0.53 -10.30 -11.59
C ILE A 61 1.66 -10.34 -10.55
N THR A 62 2.11 -11.55 -10.24
CA THR A 62 3.40 -11.78 -9.60
C THR A 62 4.47 -11.65 -10.69
N VAL A 63 5.23 -10.55 -10.68
CA VAL A 63 6.26 -10.27 -11.70
C VAL A 63 7.47 -11.19 -11.46
N GLU A 64 7.89 -11.30 -10.21
CA GLU A 64 8.90 -12.24 -9.71
C GLU A 64 8.41 -12.81 -8.37
N HIS A 65 9.03 -13.87 -7.85
CA HIS A 65 8.64 -14.43 -6.55
C HIS A 65 8.67 -13.42 -5.39
N PHE A 66 9.45 -12.34 -5.52
CA PHE A 66 9.57 -11.25 -4.54
C PHE A 66 8.79 -9.97 -4.93
N SER A 67 8.01 -9.98 -6.02
CA SER A 67 7.35 -8.76 -6.50
C SER A 67 6.00 -8.98 -7.17
N ALA A 68 5.13 -7.98 -7.06
CA ALA A 68 3.81 -7.98 -7.65
C ALA A 68 3.46 -6.61 -8.22
N ARG A 69 2.68 -6.60 -9.30
CA ARG A 69 2.09 -5.40 -9.89
C ARG A 69 0.57 -5.58 -9.94
N TYR A 70 -0.13 -4.51 -9.60
CA TYR A 70 -1.58 -4.43 -9.65
C TYR A 70 -1.95 -3.17 -10.45
N GLU A 71 -2.84 -3.35 -11.41
CA GLU A 71 -3.38 -2.28 -12.25
C GLU A 71 -4.85 -2.09 -11.90
N PHE A 72 -5.22 -0.86 -11.54
CA PHE A 72 -6.58 -0.49 -11.17
C PHE A 72 -7.06 0.71 -11.99
N MET A 73 -8.37 0.89 -12.02
CA MET A 73 -9.02 2.12 -12.46
C MET A 73 -9.95 2.63 -11.38
N THR A 74 -10.11 3.95 -11.29
CA THR A 74 -11.11 4.53 -10.40
C THR A 74 -12.52 4.18 -10.88
N PRO A 75 -13.47 3.89 -9.97
CA PRO A 75 -14.89 3.91 -10.31
C PRO A 75 -15.33 5.34 -10.63
N GLU A 76 -16.62 5.56 -10.86
CA GLU A 76 -17.16 6.91 -10.84
C GLU A 76 -16.91 7.58 -9.48
N LEU A 77 -16.36 8.78 -9.51
CA LEU A 77 -16.02 9.57 -8.33
C LEU A 77 -16.75 10.90 -8.33
N HIS A 78 -17.22 11.32 -7.15
CA HIS A 78 -17.64 12.69 -6.94
C HIS A 78 -16.40 13.55 -6.65
N LEU A 79 -16.23 14.60 -7.42
CA LEU A 79 -15.23 15.63 -7.17
C LEU A 79 -15.86 16.69 -6.26
N GLY A 80 -15.07 17.21 -5.33
CA GLY A 80 -15.48 18.40 -4.58
C GLY A 80 -15.69 19.59 -5.53
N PRO A 81 -16.39 20.65 -5.08
CA PRO A 81 -16.53 21.87 -5.88
C PRO A 81 -15.14 22.41 -6.20
N SER A 82 -14.71 22.22 -7.45
CA SER A 82 -13.49 22.80 -8.00
C SER A 82 -13.89 23.65 -9.19
N SER A 83 -13.15 24.73 -9.42
CA SER A 83 -13.47 25.84 -10.32
C SER A 83 -13.68 25.46 -11.78
N ASP A 84 -13.39 24.21 -12.18
CA ASP A 84 -13.33 23.77 -13.58
C ASP A 84 -13.80 22.32 -13.78
N ALA A 85 -14.60 21.75 -12.87
CA ALA A 85 -15.25 20.46 -13.11
C ALA A 85 -16.37 20.61 -14.17
N SER A 86 -16.60 19.57 -14.97
CA SER A 86 -17.86 19.39 -15.73
C SER A 86 -19.06 19.77 -14.86
N ALA A 87 -20.13 20.30 -15.46
CA ALA A 87 -21.25 20.96 -14.77
C ALA A 87 -21.87 20.21 -13.57
N ASP A 88 -21.61 18.91 -13.43
CA ASP A 88 -22.17 18.02 -12.40
C ASP A 88 -21.15 17.56 -11.32
N GLY A 89 -19.86 17.91 -11.43
CA GLY A 89 -18.84 17.52 -10.43
C GLY A 89 -18.55 16.03 -10.36
N ILE A 90 -18.88 15.27 -11.41
CA ILE A 90 -18.68 13.82 -11.50
C ILE A 90 -17.48 13.52 -12.41
N LEU A 91 -16.57 12.69 -11.92
CA LEU A 91 -15.49 12.10 -12.70
C LEU A 91 -15.93 10.70 -13.15
N PRO A 92 -16.06 10.44 -14.47
CA PRO A 92 -16.48 9.14 -14.97
C PRO A 92 -15.55 8.00 -14.54
N GLU A 93 -16.08 6.79 -14.45
CA GLU A 93 -15.28 5.58 -14.26
C GLU A 93 -14.17 5.48 -15.31
N GLY A 94 -12.98 5.02 -14.90
CA GLY A 94 -11.85 4.86 -15.81
C GLY A 94 -11.12 6.15 -16.16
N SER A 95 -11.47 7.27 -15.52
CA SER A 95 -10.77 8.54 -15.77
C SER A 95 -9.37 8.60 -15.17
N VAL A 96 -9.09 7.81 -14.13
CA VAL A 96 -7.79 7.78 -13.44
C VAL A 96 -7.33 6.35 -13.30
N GLY A 97 -6.13 6.08 -13.80
CA GLY A 97 -5.42 4.82 -13.54
C GLY A 97 -4.71 4.86 -12.21
N PHE A 98 -4.67 3.73 -11.52
CA PHE A 98 -3.90 3.55 -10.30
C PHE A 98 -3.07 2.27 -10.42
N ARG A 99 -1.75 2.41 -10.38
CA ARG A 99 -0.81 1.30 -10.32
C ARG A 99 -0.25 1.19 -8.92
N LEU A 100 -0.25 -0.03 -8.39
CA LEU A 100 0.47 -0.41 -7.19
C LEU A 100 1.52 -1.45 -7.57
N GLU A 101 2.79 -1.14 -7.34
CA GLU A 101 3.85 -2.13 -7.38
C GLU A 101 4.32 -2.42 -5.97
N ARG A 102 4.59 -3.69 -5.69
CA ARG A 102 5.03 -4.13 -4.37
C ARG A 102 6.23 -5.05 -4.52
N THR A 103 7.31 -4.76 -3.80
CA THR A 103 8.49 -5.62 -3.72
C THR A 103 8.81 -5.97 -2.27
N ILE A 104 9.35 -7.16 -2.03
CA ILE A 104 9.75 -7.63 -0.71
C ILE A 104 11.25 -7.97 -0.69
N LEU A 105 11.92 -7.52 0.37
CA LEU A 105 13.28 -7.90 0.73
C LEU A 105 13.29 -8.17 2.25
N GLU A 106 14.01 -7.37 3.05
CA GLU A 106 13.89 -7.42 4.51
C GLU A 106 12.64 -6.66 5.00
N GLY A 107 12.14 -5.73 4.20
CA GLY A 107 10.85 -5.04 4.34
C GLY A 107 10.11 -4.98 3.01
N VAL A 108 8.96 -4.30 3.00
CA VAL A 108 8.15 -4.10 1.79
C VAL A 108 8.37 -2.70 1.24
N HIS A 109 8.54 -2.58 -0.07
CA HIS A 109 8.44 -1.31 -0.78
C HIS A 109 7.19 -1.33 -1.65
N GLU A 110 6.41 -0.26 -1.58
CA GLU A 110 5.29 0.00 -2.46
C GLU A 110 5.52 1.28 -3.25
N ASP A 111 5.33 1.22 -4.55
CA ASP A 111 5.23 2.38 -5.44
C ASP A 111 3.75 2.55 -5.83
N TYR A 112 3.20 3.73 -5.57
CA TYR A 112 1.83 4.11 -5.91
C TYR A 112 1.89 5.17 -7.00
N ASP A 113 1.37 4.86 -8.18
CA ASP A 113 1.31 5.79 -9.30
C ASP A 113 -0.15 6.04 -9.71
N LEU A 114 -0.58 7.30 -9.71
CA LEU A 114 -1.89 7.72 -10.22
C LEU A 114 -1.70 8.49 -11.51
N THR A 115 -2.42 8.12 -12.56
CA THR A 115 -2.35 8.77 -13.88
C THR A 115 -3.71 9.30 -14.28
N ASN A 116 -3.79 10.59 -14.61
CA ASN A 116 -5.03 11.22 -15.06
C ASN A 116 -5.23 11.03 -16.57
N TYR A 117 -6.24 10.27 -16.98
CA TYR A 117 -6.65 10.08 -18.37
C TYR A 117 -7.80 10.98 -18.80
N ALA A 118 -8.41 11.74 -17.88
CA ALA A 118 -9.40 12.76 -18.20
C ALA A 118 -8.78 13.91 -19.01
N THR A 119 -9.65 14.67 -19.69
CA THR A 119 -9.27 15.84 -20.50
C THR A 119 -9.12 17.12 -19.70
N HIS A 120 -9.41 17.10 -18.39
CA HIS A 120 -9.31 18.23 -17.47
C HIS A 120 -8.48 17.86 -16.22
N PRO A 121 -7.98 18.85 -15.46
CA PRO A 121 -7.32 18.59 -14.19
C PRO A 121 -8.26 17.88 -13.21
N VAL A 122 -7.68 17.03 -12.35
CA VAL A 122 -8.41 16.36 -11.27
C VAL A 122 -7.70 16.57 -9.93
N ARG A 123 -8.49 16.67 -8.87
CA ARG A 123 -8.02 16.75 -7.49
C ARG A 123 -8.67 15.62 -6.69
N LEU A 124 -7.84 14.70 -6.21
CA LEU A 124 -8.27 13.45 -5.58
C LEU A 124 -7.63 13.30 -4.20
N LEU A 125 -8.27 12.55 -3.33
CA LEU A 125 -7.71 12.06 -2.08
C LEU A 125 -7.34 10.60 -2.27
N LEU A 126 -6.06 10.26 -2.12
CA LEU A 126 -5.60 8.88 -1.98
C LEU A 126 -5.49 8.57 -0.49
N GLU A 127 -6.19 7.54 -0.02
CA GLU A 127 -6.15 7.13 1.38
C GLU A 127 -5.67 5.69 1.51
N ILE A 128 -4.64 5.48 2.34
CA ILE A 128 -3.99 4.20 2.54
C ILE A 128 -4.12 3.82 4.01
N GLN A 129 -4.74 2.67 4.28
CA GLN A 129 -4.88 2.09 5.61
C GLN A 129 -3.88 0.97 5.81
N ILE A 130 -3.17 1.00 6.93
CA ILE A 130 -2.24 -0.05 7.34
C ILE A 130 -2.51 -0.36 8.81
N GLU A 131 -2.84 -1.62 9.09
CA GLU A 131 -3.09 -2.12 10.44
C GLU A 131 -2.01 -3.13 10.84
N SER A 132 -1.64 -3.11 12.12
CA SER A 132 -0.65 -4.01 12.70
C SER A 132 -1.23 -4.73 13.91
N ASP A 133 -0.90 -6.02 14.08
CA ASP A 133 -1.28 -6.80 15.26
C ASP A 133 -0.10 -7.49 15.97
N PHE A 134 1.01 -7.72 15.26
CA PHE A 134 2.20 -8.40 15.77
C PHE A 134 1.90 -9.82 16.27
N ALA A 135 0.94 -10.49 15.64
CA ALA A 135 0.55 -11.85 15.96
C ALA A 135 1.62 -12.87 15.54
N ASP A 136 1.76 -13.96 16.29
CA ASP A 136 2.60 -15.09 15.90
C ASP A 136 1.93 -15.86 14.74
N VAL A 137 2.71 -16.31 13.76
CA VAL A 137 2.18 -17.02 12.58
C VAL A 137 1.38 -18.27 12.93
N PHE A 138 1.72 -18.97 14.02
CA PHE A 138 0.96 -20.13 14.48
C PHE A 138 -0.37 -19.72 15.13
N ASP A 139 -0.42 -18.58 15.81
CA ASP A 139 -1.67 -18.05 16.37
C ASP A 139 -2.63 -17.60 15.24
N VAL A 140 -2.10 -17.00 14.16
CA VAL A 140 -2.89 -16.64 12.97
C VAL A 140 -3.47 -17.90 12.32
N ARG A 141 -2.62 -18.87 11.94
CA ARG A 141 -3.04 -20.11 11.25
C ARG A 141 -4.06 -20.93 12.04
N ASN A 142 -3.91 -20.96 13.36
CA ASN A 142 -4.84 -21.68 14.24
C ASN A 142 -6.09 -20.88 14.58
N HIS A 143 -6.25 -19.66 14.05
CA HIS A 143 -7.37 -18.75 14.34
C HIS A 143 -7.51 -18.44 15.85
N ARG A 144 -6.36 -18.30 16.54
CA ARG A 144 -6.23 -18.07 17.98
C ARG A 144 -5.60 -16.72 18.28
N LEU A 145 -6.04 -15.68 17.57
CA LEU A 145 -5.57 -14.32 17.77
C LEU A 145 -5.93 -13.84 19.19
N ILE A 146 -4.93 -13.79 20.08
CA ILE A 146 -5.08 -13.28 21.44
C ILE A 146 -4.16 -12.07 21.57
N ARG A 147 -4.75 -10.88 21.75
CA ARG A 147 -3.99 -9.66 22.00
C ARG A 147 -3.53 -9.63 23.46
N ARG A 148 -2.23 -9.88 23.68
CA ARG A 148 -1.64 -9.99 25.03
C ARG A 148 -0.82 -8.77 25.46
N GLY A 149 -0.56 -7.84 24.54
CA GLY A 149 0.32 -6.70 24.76
C GLY A 149 -0.26 -5.37 24.34
N ASP A 150 0.48 -4.32 24.66
CA ASP A 150 0.14 -2.94 24.32
C ASP A 150 0.60 -2.64 22.91
N LEU A 151 -0.32 -2.16 22.07
CA LEU A 151 -0.03 -1.63 20.74
C LEU A 151 -0.27 -0.13 20.74
N GLN A 152 0.71 0.62 20.26
CA GLN A 152 0.63 2.07 20.11
C GLN A 152 1.09 2.46 18.71
N THR A 153 0.32 3.35 18.07
CA THR A 153 0.65 3.90 16.75
C THR A 153 0.85 5.40 16.85
N THR A 154 1.92 5.92 16.26
CA THR A 154 2.24 7.35 16.29
C THR A 154 2.68 7.83 14.92
N TRP A 155 2.05 8.90 14.44
CA TRP A 155 2.46 9.61 13.23
C TRP A 155 3.51 10.69 13.56
N ARG A 156 4.58 10.74 12.76
CA ARG A 156 5.68 11.71 12.89
C ARG A 156 5.74 12.56 11.61
N PRO A 157 4.96 13.64 11.51
CA PRO A 157 4.79 14.39 10.26
C PRO A 157 6.09 14.98 9.72
N ARG A 158 7.03 15.38 10.60
CA ARG A 158 8.30 16.01 10.20
C ARG A 158 9.21 15.10 9.36
N ILE A 159 9.08 13.78 9.53
CA ILE A 159 9.93 12.79 8.86
C ILE A 159 9.12 11.80 8.01
N GLY A 160 7.82 12.05 7.85
CA GLY A 160 6.93 11.18 7.07
C GLY A 160 6.88 9.73 7.57
N GLU A 161 6.89 9.51 8.89
CA GLU A 161 6.97 8.16 9.47
C GLU A 161 5.76 7.84 10.35
N LEU A 162 5.05 6.75 10.03
CA LEU A 162 4.07 6.14 10.92
C LEU A 162 4.74 4.97 11.65
N ARG A 163 4.68 4.97 12.98
CA ARG A 163 5.31 3.94 13.80
C ARG A 163 4.28 3.22 14.65
N SER A 164 4.11 1.92 14.41
CA SER A 164 3.35 1.00 15.26
C SER A 164 4.33 0.22 16.15
N THR A 165 4.16 0.25 17.48
CA THR A 165 5.03 -0.45 18.43
C THR A 165 4.21 -1.37 19.31
N TYR A 166 4.61 -2.63 19.39
CA TYR A 166 4.00 -3.65 20.25
C TYR A 166 4.94 -4.06 21.38
N ARG A 167 4.39 -4.16 22.59
CA ARG A 167 5.12 -4.62 23.78
C ARG A 167 4.29 -5.63 24.55
N ASN A 168 4.88 -6.79 24.82
CA ASN A 168 4.33 -7.81 25.70
C ASN A 168 5.45 -8.39 26.56
N ARG A 169 5.51 -8.02 27.85
CA ARG A 169 6.61 -8.38 28.76
C ARG A 169 7.97 -7.99 28.14
N SER A 170 8.86 -8.96 27.94
CA SER A 170 10.17 -8.76 27.30
C SER A 170 10.11 -8.70 25.76
N PHE A 171 9.01 -9.16 25.15
CA PHE A 171 8.85 -9.17 23.70
C PHE A 171 8.50 -7.77 23.19
N ARG A 172 9.27 -7.30 22.19
CA ARG A 172 9.07 -6.00 21.55
C ARG A 172 9.25 -6.13 20.05
N ARG A 173 8.34 -5.50 19.31
CA ARG A 173 8.39 -5.33 17.86
C ARG A 173 7.89 -3.95 17.50
N ALA A 174 8.35 -3.44 16.37
CA ALA A 174 7.75 -2.24 15.77
C ALA A 174 7.71 -2.36 14.26
N LEU A 175 6.77 -1.66 13.64
CA LEU A 175 6.72 -1.42 12.22
C LEU A 175 6.91 0.08 11.99
N LEU A 176 7.84 0.43 11.10
CA LEU A 176 7.96 1.79 10.58
C LEU A 176 7.40 1.80 9.16
N VAL A 177 6.37 2.60 8.91
CA VAL A 177 5.93 2.93 7.55
C VAL A 177 6.51 4.29 7.21
N LYS A 178 7.44 4.33 6.26
CA LYS A 178 8.07 5.57 5.79
C LYS A 178 7.49 6.01 4.46
N VAL A 179 7.13 7.29 4.39
CA VAL A 179 6.72 7.97 3.17
C VAL A 179 7.96 8.60 2.52
N GLU A 180 8.22 8.26 1.26
CA GLU A 180 9.30 8.85 0.46
C GLU A 180 8.78 9.24 -0.92
N LYS A 181 9.47 10.18 -1.59
CA LYS A 181 9.16 10.62 -2.97
C LYS A 181 7.69 11.00 -3.23
N ALA A 182 6.96 11.44 -2.21
CA ALA A 182 5.56 11.80 -2.34
C ALA A 182 5.38 13.07 -3.20
N GLY A 183 4.52 12.99 -4.22
CA GLY A 183 4.12 14.12 -5.05
C GLY A 183 3.26 15.15 -4.31
N SER A 184 2.81 14.85 -3.09
CA SER A 184 2.14 15.78 -2.19
C SER A 184 2.43 15.46 -0.73
N LYS A 185 2.14 16.42 0.16
CA LYS A 185 2.42 16.30 1.59
C LYS A 185 1.57 15.17 2.21
N PRO A 186 2.18 14.20 2.92
CA PRO A 186 1.43 13.18 3.64
C PRO A 186 0.76 13.75 4.88
N GLU A 187 -0.48 13.34 5.10
CA GLU A 187 -1.21 13.53 6.35
C GLU A 187 -1.59 12.19 6.96
N TYR A 188 -1.88 12.17 8.27
CA TYR A 188 -2.40 10.99 8.94
C TYR A 188 -3.64 11.36 9.73
N ALA A 189 -4.79 10.83 9.31
CA ALA A 189 -6.09 11.13 9.90
C ALA A 189 -6.93 9.85 9.94
N ASN A 190 -7.64 9.64 11.05
CA ASN A 190 -8.57 8.53 11.22
C ASN A 190 -8.00 7.14 10.85
N GLY A 191 -6.73 6.90 11.17
CA GLY A 191 -6.06 5.62 10.91
C GLY A 191 -5.47 5.45 9.51
N ARG A 192 -5.56 6.47 8.64
CA ARG A 192 -5.12 6.41 7.24
C ARG A 192 -4.02 7.43 6.96
N LEU A 193 -3.05 7.04 6.13
CA LEU A 193 -2.21 8.00 5.41
C LEU A 193 -3.06 8.60 4.29
N VAL A 194 -3.06 9.92 4.18
CA VAL A 194 -3.88 10.67 3.22
C VAL A 194 -2.99 11.57 2.39
N PHE A 195 -3.20 11.55 1.08
CA PHE A 195 -2.51 12.38 0.12
C PHE A 195 -3.52 13.12 -0.75
N LEU A 196 -3.34 14.43 -0.89
CA LEU A 196 -4.08 15.22 -1.85
C LEU A 196 -3.32 15.22 -3.18
N CYS A 197 -3.87 14.56 -4.19
CA CYS A 197 -3.27 14.41 -5.50
C CYS A 197 -3.90 15.39 -6.49
N GLU A 198 -3.11 16.32 -7.01
CA GLU A 198 -3.51 17.27 -8.05
C GLU A 198 -2.81 16.89 -9.35
N LEU A 199 -3.61 16.59 -10.39
CA LEU A 199 -3.13 16.00 -11.63
C LEU A 199 -3.71 16.76 -12.82
N ALA A 200 -2.86 17.41 -13.61
CA ALA A 200 -3.24 17.90 -14.94
C ALA A 200 -3.60 16.71 -15.87
N PRO A 201 -4.28 16.96 -17.01
CA PRO A 201 -4.49 15.91 -18.01
C PRO A 201 -3.17 15.23 -18.37
N ARG A 202 -3.16 13.88 -18.40
CA ARG A 202 -1.99 13.04 -18.69
C ARG A 202 -0.84 13.11 -17.68
N ALA A 203 -0.97 13.89 -16.61
CA ALA A 203 0.03 13.91 -15.55
C ALA A 203 -0.04 12.65 -14.70
N GLU A 204 1.07 12.38 -14.01
CA GLU A 204 1.24 11.29 -13.06
C GLU A 204 1.62 11.85 -11.69
N TRP A 205 1.11 11.22 -10.64
CA TRP A 205 1.44 11.51 -9.24
C TRP A 205 1.96 10.23 -8.60
N HIS A 206 2.97 10.35 -7.75
CA HIS A 206 3.70 9.22 -7.21
C HIS A 206 3.92 9.32 -5.69
N VAL A 207 3.96 8.19 -4.99
CA VAL A 207 4.54 8.07 -3.65
C VAL A 207 5.14 6.69 -3.42
N CYS A 208 6.21 6.62 -2.63
CA CYS A 208 6.74 5.38 -2.07
C CYS A 208 6.30 5.21 -0.63
N LEU A 209 5.77 4.03 -0.28
CA LEU A 209 5.68 3.58 1.11
C LEU A 209 6.65 2.43 1.37
N LYS A 210 7.39 2.50 2.46
CA LYS A 210 8.28 1.42 2.92
C LYS A 210 7.81 0.87 4.24
N TRP A 211 7.49 -0.42 4.30
CA TRP A 211 7.12 -1.13 5.53
C TRP A 211 8.36 -1.83 6.10
N LEU A 212 8.90 -1.27 7.18
CA LEU A 212 10.18 -1.67 7.74
C LEU A 212 9.96 -2.33 9.11
N PRO A 213 10.02 -3.68 9.19
CA PRO A 213 9.93 -4.36 10.47
C PRO A 213 11.18 -4.09 11.31
N VAL A 214 10.98 -3.75 12.58
CA VAL A 214 12.04 -3.56 13.58
C VAL A 214 12.09 -4.79 14.46
N ILE A 215 13.01 -5.70 14.11
CA ILE A 215 13.26 -6.97 14.83
C ILE A 215 14.57 -6.91 15.61
N GLY A 216 15.61 -6.26 15.04
CA GLY A 216 16.94 -6.11 15.63
C GLY A 216 17.45 -4.68 15.60
N THR A 217 18.76 -4.51 15.60
CA THR A 217 19.43 -3.20 15.65
C THR A 217 19.64 -2.56 14.28
N ARG A 218 19.67 -3.35 13.21
CA ARG A 218 19.82 -2.86 11.84
C ARG A 218 18.46 -2.54 11.23
N PRO A 219 18.32 -1.43 10.50
CA PRO A 219 17.12 -1.13 9.74
C PRO A 219 16.89 -2.19 8.64
N ALA A 220 15.64 -2.59 8.43
CA ALA A 220 15.27 -3.40 7.28
C ALA A 220 15.54 -2.63 5.98
N ARG A 221 16.07 -3.34 4.98
CA ARG A 221 16.28 -2.82 3.63
C ARG A 221 15.10 -3.16 2.71
N THR A 222 14.93 -2.30 1.71
CA THR A 222 13.97 -2.43 0.61
C THR A 222 14.69 -2.18 -0.70
N LEU A 223 14.08 -2.58 -1.83
CA LEU A 223 14.57 -2.18 -3.14
C LEU A 223 14.40 -0.68 -3.37
N HIS A 224 15.01 -0.14 -4.42
CA HIS A 224 14.79 1.26 -4.79
C HIS A 224 13.39 1.44 -5.41
N CYS A 225 12.94 2.68 -5.44
CA CYS A 225 11.66 3.07 -6.04
C CYS A 225 11.66 2.74 -7.52
N HIS A 226 10.52 2.27 -8.03
CA HIS A 226 10.32 1.89 -9.42
C HIS A 226 11.23 0.74 -9.89
N ALA A 227 11.68 -0.11 -8.97
CA ALA A 227 12.58 -1.23 -9.26
C ALA A 227 12.03 -2.24 -10.30
N LEU A 228 10.71 -2.29 -10.52
CA LEU A 228 10.09 -3.18 -11.52
C LEU A 228 9.89 -2.52 -12.89
N THR A 229 10.21 -1.22 -13.04
CA THR A 229 10.05 -0.48 -14.30
C THR A 229 11.39 -0.12 -14.97
N GLY A 230 12.51 -0.56 -14.38
CA GLY A 230 13.88 -0.14 -14.63
C GLY A 230 14.55 -0.47 -15.97
N GLU A 231 13.81 -0.65 -17.07
CA GLU A 231 14.37 -0.63 -18.44
C GLU A 231 13.56 0.20 -19.46
N ALA A 232 12.40 0.78 -19.12
CA ALA A 232 11.49 1.38 -20.13
C ALA A 232 11.23 2.89 -20.02
N ARG A 233 11.83 3.62 -19.08
CA ARG A 233 11.68 5.10 -18.98
C ARG A 233 12.97 5.83 -19.34
N VAL A 234 13.44 5.65 -20.59
CA VAL A 234 14.13 6.76 -21.27
C VAL A 234 13.05 7.79 -21.58
N LEU A 235 12.87 8.73 -20.66
CA LEU A 235 12.13 9.96 -20.92
C LEU A 235 12.79 10.59 -22.15
N HIS A 236 12.11 10.52 -23.30
CA HIS A 236 12.45 11.38 -24.42
C HIS A 236 12.43 12.83 -23.90
N PRO A 237 13.55 13.57 -23.95
CA PRO A 237 13.46 15.00 -23.82
C PRO A 237 12.68 15.46 -25.05
N LEU A 238 11.53 16.11 -24.82
CA LEU A 238 10.91 16.93 -25.84
C LEU A 238 11.95 17.96 -26.28
N ALA A 239 12.45 17.79 -27.50
CA ALA A 239 13.29 18.78 -28.17
C ALA A 239 12.43 20.02 -28.50
N PRO A 240 13.05 21.21 -28.59
CA PRO A 240 12.38 22.51 -28.46
C PRO A 240 11.37 22.83 -29.56
#